data_AF-A0A354XMT2-F1
#
_entry.id   AF-A0A354XMT2-F1
#
_cell.length_a   1.000
_cell.length_b   1.000
_cell.length_c   1.000
_cell.angle_alpha   90.00
_cell.angle_beta   90.00
_cell.angle_gamma   90.00
#
_symmetry.space_group_name_H-M   'P 1'
#
loop_
_entity.id
_entity.type
_entity.pdbx_description
1 polymer ?
#
loop_
_entity_poly.entity_id
_entity_poly.type
_entity_poly.pdbx_seq_one_letter_code
_entity_poly.pdbx_strand_id
1 'polypeptide(L)' 'MDSRDMNDLTLSTESIQALEEHKRLLDDDIAAGRFKPGDRRHVVLPNGDRFQIGHPDEPVAEKAQGKRSWWDKLVRRTL' A
#
# COMPACT_ATOMS: atom_id res chain seq x y z
N MET A 1 2.30 -7.24 -30.02
CA MET A 1 1.35 -6.75 -29.02
C MET A 1 1.49 -7.67 -27.83
N ASP A 2 2.47 -7.39 -26.99
CA ASP A 2 2.78 -8.17 -25.81
C ASP A 2 1.61 -8.07 -24.84
N SER A 3 0.91 -9.19 -24.68
CA SER A 3 -0.07 -9.41 -23.63
C SER A 3 0.61 -9.07 -22.31
N ARG A 4 0.34 -7.86 -21.81
CA ARG A 4 0.57 -7.53 -20.40
C ARG A 4 -0.43 -8.39 -19.65
N ASP A 5 -0.04 -9.61 -19.34
CA ASP A 5 -0.57 -10.39 -18.24
C ASP A 5 -0.42 -9.50 -17.00
N MET A 6 -1.45 -8.69 -16.77
CA MET A 6 -1.72 -8.02 -15.51
C MET A 6 -1.88 -9.17 -14.53
N ASN A 7 -0.77 -9.58 -13.93
CA ASN A 7 -0.71 -10.59 -12.88
C ASN A 7 -1.68 -10.10 -11.80
N ASP A 8 -2.89 -10.65 -11.82
CA ASP A 8 -3.98 -10.31 -10.93
C ASP A 8 -3.57 -10.92 -9.58
N LEU A 9 -2.75 -10.18 -8.83
CA LEU A 9 -2.32 -10.51 -7.49
C LEU A 9 -3.57 -10.50 -6.60
N THR A 10 -4.34 -11.59 -6.65
CA THR A 10 -5.35 -11.91 -5.65
C THR A 10 -4.60 -12.26 -4.37
N LEU A 11 -4.39 -11.25 -3.54
CA LEU A 11 -3.82 -11.44 -2.22
C LEU A 11 -4.77 -12.29 -1.38
N SER A 12 -4.22 -13.30 -0.71
CA SER A 12 -4.93 -14.07 0.30
C SER A 12 -5.43 -13.14 1.43
N THR A 13 -6.52 -13.52 2.09
CA THR A 13 -7.06 -12.78 3.23
C THR A 13 -6.01 -12.51 4.32
N GLU A 14 -5.12 -13.47 4.58
CA GLU A 14 -4.00 -13.31 5.53
C GLU A 14 -3.00 -12.23 5.08
N SER A 15 -2.67 -12.18 3.78
CA SER A 15 -1.80 -11.16 3.21
C SER A 15 -2.42 -9.76 3.29
N ILE A 16 -3.75 -9.66 3.12
CA ILE A 16 -4.49 -8.40 3.27
C ILE A 16 -4.45 -7.94 4.73
N GLN A 17 -4.76 -8.81 5.69
CA GLN A 17 -4.72 -8.49 7.11
C GLN A 17 -3.31 -8.05 7.55
N ALA A 18 -2.26 -8.73 7.06
CA ALA A 18 -0.88 -8.35 7.33
C ALA A 18 -0.54 -6.96 6.74
N LEU A 19 -1.00 -6.65 5.52
CA LEU A 19 -0.85 -5.32 4.94
C LEU A 19 -1.60 -4.24 5.73
N GLU A 20 -2.81 -4.52 6.21
CA GLU A 20 -3.58 -3.60 7.04
C GLU A 20 -2.89 -3.32 8.38
N GLU A 21 -2.34 -4.34 9.03
CA GLU A 21 -1.55 -4.17 10.24
C GLU A 21 -0.30 -3.33 9.98
N HIS A 22 0.43 -3.64 8.92
CA HIS A 22 1.56 -2.83 8.48
C HIS A 22 1.14 -1.40 8.11
N LYS A 23 -0.06 -1.17 7.58
CA LYS A 23 -0.54 0.20 7.35
C LYS A 23 -0.83 0.93 8.67
N ARG A 24 -1.49 0.27 9.64
CA ARG A 24 -1.77 0.88 10.95
C ARG A 24 -0.50 1.28 11.68
N LEU A 25 0.50 0.40 11.72
CA LEU A 25 1.81 0.70 12.29
C LEU A 25 2.49 1.87 11.58
N LEU A 26 2.28 2.02 10.26
CA LEU A 26 2.83 3.13 9.50
C LEU A 26 2.13 4.43 9.91
N ASP A 27 0.81 4.43 9.95
CA ASP A 27 0.01 5.58 10.37
C ASP A 27 0.35 6.00 11.81
N ASP A 28 0.60 5.06 12.72
CA ASP A 28 1.07 5.33 14.08
C ASP A 28 2.47 5.96 14.12
N ASP A 29 3.42 5.44 13.31
CA ASP A 29 4.77 6.02 13.21
C ASP A 29 4.75 7.43 12.61
N ILE A 30 3.85 7.68 11.65
CA ILE A 30 3.60 9.00 11.06
C ILE A 30 3.02 9.94 12.13
N ALA A 31 2.00 9.51 12.85
CA ALA A 31 1.39 10.29 13.93
C ALA A 31 2.37 10.59 15.08
N ALA A 32 3.29 9.65 15.36
CA ALA A 32 4.37 9.83 16.32
C ALA A 32 5.53 10.70 15.80
N GLY A 33 5.48 11.15 14.54
CA GLY A 33 6.52 11.96 13.89
C GLY A 33 7.84 11.22 13.64
N ARG A 34 7.82 9.89 13.71
CA ARG A 34 8.99 9.02 13.47
C ARG A 34 9.20 8.72 11.99
N PHE A 35 8.16 8.91 11.19
CA PHE A 35 8.15 8.60 9.77
C PHE A 35 7.85 9.87 8.97
N LYS A 36 8.81 10.33 8.17
CA LYS A 36 8.73 11.61 7.46
C LYS A 36 8.09 11.44 6.09
N PRO A 37 7.50 12.51 5.51
CA PRO A 37 7.11 12.51 4.11
C PRO A 37 8.28 12.10 3.21
N GLY A 38 8.02 11.18 2.29
CA GLY A 38 9.02 10.60 1.40
C GLY A 38 9.68 9.32 1.93
N ASP A 39 9.57 9.04 3.23
CA ASP A 39 10.06 7.79 3.79
C ASP A 39 9.24 6.61 3.25
N ARG A 40 9.95 5.51 2.98
CA ARG A 40 9.36 4.26 2.50
C ARG A 40 9.97 3.09 3.25
N ARG A 41 9.12 2.14 3.62
CA ARG A 41 9.52 0.88 4.26
C ARG A 41 9.07 -0.30 3.42
N HIS A 42 9.90 -1.33 3.41
CA HIS A 42 9.54 -2.61 2.80
C HIS A 42 8.92 -3.50 3.87
N VAL A 43 7.81 -4.13 3.54
CA VAL A 43 7.15 -5.14 4.37
C VAL A 43 7.09 -6.44 3.59
N VAL A 44 7.24 -7.55 4.30
CA VAL A 44 7.16 -8.90 3.75
C VAL A 44 5.91 -9.54 4.32
N LEU A 45 5.02 -9.99 3.45
CA LEU A 45 3.78 -10.64 3.83
C LEU A 45 4.00 -12.11 4.15
N PRO A 46 3.04 -12.77 4.83
CA PRO A 46 3.16 -14.19 5.18
C PRO A 46 3.34 -15.14 3.99
N ASN A 47 2.86 -14.75 2.81
CA ASN A 47 3.04 -15.49 1.56
C ASN A 47 4.43 -15.27 0.91
N GLY A 48 5.30 -14.48 1.53
CA GLY A 48 6.63 -14.13 1.02
C GLY A 48 6.67 -12.92 0.10
N ASP A 49 5.52 -12.31 -0.22
CA ASP A 49 5.48 -11.14 -1.08
C ASP A 49 6.07 -9.92 -0.39
N ARG A 50 6.82 -9.11 -1.15
CA ARG A 50 7.45 -7.89 -0.65
C ARG A 50 6.75 -6.66 -1.20
N PHE A 51 6.21 -5.83 -0.31
CA PHE A 51 5.57 -4.56 -0.64
C PHE A 51 6.36 -3.39 -0.11
N GLN A 52 6.28 -2.25 -0.80
CA GLN A 52 6.79 -0.98 -0.32
C GLN A 52 5.61 -0.10 0.10
N ILE A 53 5.56 0.28 1.37
CA ILE A 53 4.57 1.21 1.93
C ILE A 53 5.32 2.44 2.47
N GLY A 54 4.72 3.62 2.45
CA GLY A 54 5.42 4.83 2.87
C GLY A 54 4.51 6.04 3.01
N HIS A 55 5.06 7.11 3.58
CA HIS A 55 4.38 8.38 3.71
C HIS A 55 4.59 9.14 2.40
N PRO A 56 3.53 9.47 1.65
CA PRO A 56 3.69 10.24 0.42
C PRO A 56 4.31 11.62 0.74
N ASP A 57 5.24 12.08 -0.09
CA ASP A 57 5.67 13.49 -0.09
C ASP A 57 4.45 14.36 -0.42
N GLU A 58 4.14 15.40 0.38
CA GLU A 58 3.02 16.30 0.06
C GLU A 58 3.40 17.46 -0.89
N PRO A 59 2.43 18.01 -1.66
CA PRO A 59 1.03 17.60 -1.75
C PRO A 59 0.77 16.81 -3.04
N VAL A 60 0.81 15.48 -2.97
CA VAL A 60 0.12 14.65 -3.99
C VAL A 60 -1.40 14.65 -3.73
N ALA A 61 -1.88 15.21 -2.60
CA ALA A 61 -3.29 15.39 -2.28
C ALA A 61 -4.07 16.16 -3.37
N GLU A 62 -3.46 17.15 -4.03
CA GLU A 62 -4.13 17.89 -5.13
C GLU A 62 -4.05 17.18 -6.50
N LYS A 63 -3.05 16.30 -6.73
CA LYS A 63 -2.95 15.56 -8.02
C LYS A 63 -3.58 14.16 -7.98
N ALA A 64 -3.93 13.65 -6.80
CA ALA A 64 -4.64 12.38 -6.63
C ALA A 64 -6.18 12.55 -6.66
N GLN A 65 -6.68 13.77 -6.89
CA GLN A 65 -8.10 14.06 -7.09
C GLN A 65 -8.59 13.47 -8.43
N GLY A 66 -8.72 12.14 -8.48
CA GLY A 66 -9.16 11.38 -9.66
C GLY A 66 -8.47 10.04 -9.86
N LYS A 67 -7.32 9.80 -9.22
CA LYS A 67 -6.65 8.49 -9.27
C LYS A 67 -6.81 7.81 -7.91
N ARG A 68 -7.87 6.99 -7.80
CA ARG A 68 -8.05 6.02 -6.70
C ARG A 68 -6.70 5.41 -6.36
N SER A 69 -6.30 5.51 -5.09
CA SER A 69 -5.04 4.98 -4.61
C SER A 69 -4.92 3.52 -5.03
N TRP A 70 -3.70 3.07 -5.37
CA TRP A 70 -3.46 1.64 -5.62
C TRP A 70 -3.95 0.79 -4.44
N TRP A 71 -3.88 1.33 -3.21
CA TRP A 71 -4.48 0.76 -2.01
C TRP A 71 -6.01 0.62 -2.08
N ASP A 72 -6.72 1.69 -2.49
CA ASP A 72 -8.18 1.64 -2.67
C ASP A 72 -8.61 0.60 -3.70
N LYS A 73 -7.81 0.41 -4.76
CA LYS A 73 -8.07 -0.63 -5.76
C LYS A 73 -7.85 -2.04 -5.21
N LEU A 74 -6.83 -2.22 -4.37
CA LEU A 74 -6.50 -3.51 -3.77
C LEU A 74 -7.58 -3.97 -2.78
N VAL A 75 -8.01 -3.08 -1.88
CA VAL A 75 -8.96 -3.40 -0.80
C VAL A 75 -10.40 -3.58 -1.31
N ARG A 76 -10.83 -2.79 -2.30
CA ARG A 76 -12.20 -2.90 -2.84
C ARG A 76 -12.40 -4.02 -3.85
N ARG A 77 -11.33 -4.69 -4.31
CA ARG A 77 -11.42 -5.83 -5.25
C ARG A 77 -11.82 -7.12 -4.55
N THR A 78 -11.69 -7.18 -3.23
CA THR A 78 -11.87 -8.39 -2.40
C THR A 78 -13.13 -8.39 -1.54
N LEU A 79 -13.95 -7.34 -1.64
CA LEU A 79 -15.33 -7.28 -1.14
C LEU A 79 -16.32 -7.52 -2.29
#